data_AF-A0A935GUZ7-F1
#
_entry.id   AF-A0A935GUZ7-F1
#
_cell.length_a   1.000
_cell.length_b   1.000
_cell.length_c   1.000
_cell.angle_alpha   90.00
_cell.angle_beta   90.00
_cell.angle_gamma   90.00
#
_symmetry.space_group_name_H-M   'P 1'
#
loop_
_entity.id
_entity.type
_entity.pdbx_description
1 polymer ?
#
loop_
_entity_poly.entity_id
_entity_poly.type
_entity_poly.pdbx_seq_one_letter_code
_entity_poly.pdbx_strand_id
1 'polypeptide(L)'
;MNTNTSLTNTPVAGTTIPPDPLPAGSTGTGLDQLVEVITKDPGLLKKVSYAEIAAGAQAADALNALVIESIRATGVANDGVLTVGDVRDMNTYLRAHHLDTWTTLHGDDANGVETGFHLVQNDGAKTRLFDHNAVNTVADGLYHLGFEIRDNRLLNEDGNPNAHLESVTEWLNSLLANDLAGDKLDNAAVNPYAMGTTGTGLDQLVDLITQDPGLNKKIATSEIYAGATAADALNALVVESIRATGVANDGILTVGDVRDMNTYLRAHHLNTWTTLHGDDEDGEETGFHLVQNDGAKTRLFDHNAVNTVADGLYHLGFEICDNRLLNEDGNPNAHLKSVTEWLNSLLANDLAGDKLDNAAVNPYAMGTTGTGLDQLVDLITQDSGLNKKIATSEIYAGARAADKMNAIIVAGIRATSAADGGVIEVSEVKDINRYIRANHLEEWSTLHGDDEEGVETGFHLVQKDGGETKLFDLNAINRVADGLYHMGFEINAKGRFLNEDGDSNESVTKVAQWLNLLLADDLADGALLVQTVGVPAATQEFIA
;
A
#
# COMPACT_ATOMS: atom_id res chain seq x y z
N MET A 1 -87.70 -34.96 -62.07
CA MET A 1 -86.51 -34.15 -61.75
C MET A 1 -86.72 -33.56 -60.37
N ASN A 2 -85.72 -33.70 -59.49
CA ASN A 2 -85.41 -32.83 -58.35
C ASN A 2 -86.41 -32.77 -57.17
N THR A 3 -86.03 -32.68 -55.89
CA THR A 3 -84.72 -32.56 -55.21
C THR A 3 -84.92 -32.71 -53.70
N ASN A 4 -83.93 -33.32 -53.04
CA ASN A 4 -83.61 -33.22 -51.62
C ASN A 4 -83.35 -31.76 -51.18
N THR A 5 -83.71 -31.39 -49.94
CA THR A 5 -83.20 -30.23 -49.17
C THR A 5 -83.37 -30.60 -47.68
N SER A 6 -82.36 -31.11 -46.95
CA SER A 6 -81.11 -30.54 -46.43
C SER A 6 -81.27 -29.32 -45.54
N LEU A 7 -81.09 -29.56 -44.23
CA LEU A 7 -80.96 -28.61 -43.13
C LEU A 7 -79.67 -27.78 -43.32
N THR A 8 -79.77 -26.46 -43.14
CA THR A 8 -78.62 -25.56 -43.00
C THR A 8 -78.66 -24.88 -41.64
N ASN A 9 -77.73 -25.29 -40.76
CA ASN A 9 -77.33 -24.53 -39.59
C ASN A 9 -76.64 -23.24 -40.04
N THR A 10 -77.08 -22.12 -39.50
CA THR A 10 -76.46 -20.81 -39.66
C THR A 10 -75.27 -20.71 -38.70
N PRO A 11 -74.03 -20.45 -39.16
CA PRO A 11 -72.93 -20.08 -38.27
C PRO A 11 -73.04 -18.61 -37.87
N VAL A 12 -72.91 -18.33 -36.57
CA VAL A 12 -72.72 -16.99 -36.01
C VAL A 12 -71.32 -16.52 -36.38
N ALA A 13 -71.22 -15.36 -37.02
CA ALA A 13 -69.97 -14.71 -37.34
C ALA A 13 -69.30 -14.16 -36.06
N GLY A 14 -68.19 -14.78 -35.66
CA GLY A 14 -67.27 -14.22 -34.67
C GLY A 14 -66.41 -13.14 -35.32
N THR A 15 -66.50 -11.92 -34.80
CA THR A 15 -65.58 -10.81 -35.09
C THR A 15 -64.20 -11.10 -34.48
N THR A 16 -63.25 -11.52 -35.30
CA THR A 16 -61.83 -11.57 -34.94
C THR A 16 -61.24 -10.16 -35.05
N ILE A 17 -61.15 -9.46 -33.93
CA ILE A 17 -60.21 -8.35 -33.77
C ILE A 17 -58.80 -8.95 -33.99
N PRO A 18 -57.94 -8.40 -34.86
CA PRO A 18 -56.55 -8.86 -34.93
C PRO A 18 -55.92 -8.71 -33.54
N PRO A 19 -55.19 -9.70 -33.02
CA PRO A 19 -54.53 -9.54 -31.74
C PRO A 19 -53.64 -8.29 -31.79
N ASP A 20 -53.64 -7.49 -30.72
CA ASP A 20 -52.71 -6.37 -30.58
C ASP A 20 -51.28 -6.85 -30.91
N PRO A 21 -50.46 -6.02 -31.57
CA PRO A 21 -49.08 -6.40 -31.86
C PRO A 21 -48.38 -6.79 -30.57
N LEU A 22 -47.70 -7.93 -30.59
CA LEU A 22 -46.89 -8.37 -29.46
C LEU A 22 -45.88 -7.27 -29.08
N PRO A 23 -45.59 -7.11 -27.78
CA PRO A 23 -44.69 -6.06 -27.30
C PRO A 23 -43.29 -6.19 -27.90
N ALA A 24 -42.61 -5.06 -28.04
CA ALA A 24 -41.19 -5.01 -28.40
C ALA A 24 -40.40 -4.48 -27.21
N GLY A 25 -39.12 -4.83 -27.13
CA GLY A 25 -38.22 -4.28 -26.11
C GLY A 25 -38.14 -2.75 -26.22
N SER A 26 -38.09 -2.08 -25.07
CA SER A 26 -38.15 -0.62 -24.96
C SER A 26 -36.89 0.01 -24.38
N THR A 27 -35.93 -0.79 -23.93
CA THR A 27 -34.68 -0.28 -23.32
C THR A 27 -33.76 0.38 -24.35
N GLY A 28 -33.94 0.02 -25.62
CA GLY A 28 -33.10 0.41 -26.74
C GLY A 28 -31.74 -0.30 -26.73
N THR A 29 -31.51 -1.25 -25.83
CA THR A 29 -30.24 -1.99 -25.63
C THR A 29 -30.31 -3.39 -26.23
N GLY A 30 -29.19 -4.11 -26.22
CA GLY A 30 -29.18 -5.51 -26.63
C GLY A 30 -30.06 -6.45 -25.79
N LEU A 31 -30.48 -6.06 -24.59
CA LEU A 31 -31.46 -6.85 -23.82
C LEU A 31 -32.84 -6.93 -24.49
N ASP A 32 -33.18 -5.99 -25.39
CA ASP A 32 -34.42 -6.04 -26.17
C ASP A 32 -34.51 -7.31 -27.05
N GLN A 33 -33.36 -7.95 -27.33
CA GLN A 33 -33.29 -9.25 -27.98
C GLN A 33 -34.03 -10.34 -27.21
N LEU A 34 -34.05 -10.31 -25.87
CA LEU A 34 -34.77 -11.29 -25.06
C LEU A 34 -36.30 -11.18 -25.25
N VAL A 35 -36.81 -9.95 -25.36
CA VAL A 35 -38.22 -9.68 -25.64
C VAL A 35 -38.59 -10.13 -27.06
N GLU A 36 -37.71 -9.88 -28.03
CA GLU A 36 -37.87 -10.37 -29.40
C GLU A 36 -37.90 -11.90 -29.45
N VAL A 37 -37.02 -12.57 -28.69
CA VAL A 37 -37.01 -14.04 -28.59
C VAL A 37 -38.35 -14.55 -28.08
N ILE A 38 -38.87 -14.02 -26.97
CA ILE A 38 -40.15 -14.47 -26.39
C ILE A 38 -41.28 -14.35 -27.40
N THR A 39 -41.37 -13.20 -28.09
CA THR A 39 -42.48 -12.89 -28.99
C THR A 39 -42.41 -13.59 -30.35
N LYS A 40 -41.22 -14.08 -30.75
CA LYS A 40 -41.01 -14.77 -32.03
C LYS A 40 -40.69 -16.25 -31.89
N ASP A 41 -40.59 -16.78 -30.67
CA ASP A 41 -40.21 -18.16 -30.43
C ASP A 41 -41.25 -19.14 -31.04
N PRO A 42 -40.83 -20.06 -31.94
CA PRO A 42 -41.76 -20.96 -32.62
C PRO A 42 -42.35 -22.04 -31.70
N GLY A 43 -41.70 -22.33 -30.56
CA GLY A 43 -42.20 -23.20 -29.52
C GLY A 43 -43.30 -22.55 -28.71
N LEU A 44 -43.06 -21.33 -28.21
CA LEU A 44 -44.04 -20.55 -27.45
C LEU A 44 -45.27 -20.21 -28.29
N LEU A 45 -45.08 -19.68 -29.51
CA LEU A 45 -46.19 -19.35 -30.42
C LEU A 45 -47.09 -20.55 -30.77
N LYS A 46 -46.61 -21.78 -30.55
CA LYS A 46 -47.38 -23.00 -30.76
C LYS A 46 -48.13 -23.47 -29.50
N LYS A 47 -47.65 -23.12 -28.31
CA LYS A 47 -48.07 -23.75 -27.04
C LYS A 47 -48.75 -22.78 -26.08
N VAL A 48 -48.35 -21.52 -26.09
CA VAL A 48 -48.78 -20.48 -25.16
C VAL A 48 -49.76 -19.53 -25.84
N SER A 49 -50.72 -18.99 -25.11
CA SER A 49 -51.65 -18.03 -25.69
C SER A 49 -50.96 -16.70 -26.03
N TYR A 50 -51.47 -15.97 -27.02
CA TYR A 50 -50.94 -14.65 -27.37
C TYR A 50 -50.95 -13.66 -26.19
N ALA A 51 -51.94 -13.76 -25.30
CA ALA A 51 -52.06 -12.90 -24.14
C ALA A 51 -50.96 -13.17 -23.09
N GLU A 52 -50.68 -14.46 -22.83
CA GLU A 52 -49.60 -14.87 -21.92
C GLU A 52 -48.22 -14.53 -22.49
N ILE A 53 -47.99 -14.77 -23.79
CA ILE A 53 -46.76 -14.33 -24.47
C ILE A 53 -46.58 -12.81 -24.34
N ALA A 54 -47.64 -12.03 -24.55
CA ALA A 54 -47.57 -10.57 -24.42
C ALA A 54 -47.27 -10.14 -22.98
N ALA A 55 -47.91 -10.74 -21.98
CA ALA A 55 -47.68 -10.42 -20.57
C ALA A 55 -46.27 -10.81 -20.10
N GLY A 56 -45.80 -12.02 -20.43
CA GLY A 56 -44.44 -12.46 -20.10
C GLY A 56 -43.37 -11.63 -20.80
N ALA A 57 -43.61 -11.23 -22.06
CA ALA A 57 -42.70 -10.32 -22.78
C ALA A 57 -42.69 -8.89 -22.20
N GLN A 58 -43.82 -8.37 -21.72
CA GLN A 58 -43.88 -7.09 -21.00
C GLN A 58 -43.14 -7.14 -19.67
N ALA A 59 -43.27 -8.25 -18.93
CA ALA A 59 -42.54 -8.46 -17.69
C ALA A 59 -41.03 -8.53 -17.94
N ALA A 60 -40.60 -9.27 -18.96
CA ALA A 60 -39.20 -9.33 -19.39
C ALA A 60 -38.64 -7.95 -19.78
N ASP A 61 -39.40 -7.14 -20.53
CA ASP A 61 -38.98 -5.79 -20.89
C ASP A 61 -38.80 -4.88 -19.66
N ALA A 62 -39.72 -4.97 -18.70
CA ALA A 62 -39.62 -4.21 -17.46
C ALA A 62 -38.43 -4.67 -16.58
N LEU A 63 -38.15 -5.97 -16.50
CA LEU A 63 -36.95 -6.50 -15.83
C LEU A 63 -35.68 -6.00 -16.51
N ASN A 64 -35.61 -6.03 -17.84
CA ASN A 64 -34.48 -5.49 -18.59
C ASN A 64 -34.25 -4.00 -18.28
N ALA A 65 -35.33 -3.20 -18.19
CA ALA A 65 -35.20 -1.79 -17.83
C ALA A 65 -34.56 -1.59 -16.44
N LEU A 66 -34.92 -2.43 -15.45
CA LEU A 66 -34.32 -2.41 -14.11
C LEU A 66 -32.86 -2.86 -14.11
N VAL A 67 -32.48 -3.86 -14.95
CA VAL A 67 -31.08 -4.23 -15.16
C VAL A 67 -30.28 -3.05 -15.68
N ILE A 68 -30.76 -2.36 -16.72
CA ILE A 68 -30.09 -1.18 -17.28
C ILE A 68 -30.00 -0.04 -16.26
N GLU A 69 -31.05 0.16 -15.47
CA GLU A 69 -31.02 1.14 -14.38
C GLU A 69 -29.92 0.80 -13.37
N SER A 70 -29.83 -0.46 -12.93
CA SER A 70 -28.82 -0.89 -11.95
C SER A 70 -27.40 -0.67 -12.47
N ILE A 71 -27.11 -1.01 -13.73
CA ILE A 71 -25.80 -0.79 -14.37
C ILE A 71 -25.40 0.69 -14.33
N ARG A 72 -26.33 1.57 -14.71
CA ARG A 72 -26.08 3.02 -14.72
C ARG A 72 -25.96 3.59 -13.31
N ALA A 73 -26.79 3.12 -12.38
CA ALA A 73 -26.79 3.63 -11.01
C ALA A 73 -25.48 3.31 -10.29
N THR A 74 -24.91 2.12 -10.52
CA THR A 74 -23.64 1.70 -9.92
C THR A 74 -22.42 2.15 -10.71
N GLY A 75 -22.57 2.53 -11.99
CA GLY A 75 -21.47 2.98 -12.84
C GLY A 75 -20.54 1.85 -13.31
N VAL A 76 -20.94 0.59 -13.10
CA VAL A 76 -20.13 -0.60 -13.35
C VAL A 76 -19.86 -0.90 -14.82
N ALA A 77 -20.49 -0.17 -15.74
CA ALA A 77 -20.21 -0.27 -17.17
C ALA A 77 -19.18 0.74 -17.69
N ASN A 78 -18.68 1.65 -16.82
CA ASN A 78 -17.85 2.77 -17.24
C ASN A 78 -16.50 2.39 -17.86
N ASP A 79 -16.01 1.18 -17.61
CA ASP A 79 -14.79 0.63 -18.21
C ASP A 79 -15.06 -0.21 -19.47
N GLY A 80 -16.33 -0.32 -19.86
CA GLY A 80 -16.80 -1.03 -21.05
C GLY A 80 -16.89 -2.55 -20.89
N VAL A 81 -16.78 -3.11 -19.68
CA VAL A 81 -16.91 -4.55 -19.45
C VAL A 81 -17.53 -4.84 -18.08
N LEU A 82 -18.44 -5.81 -18.00
CA LEU A 82 -18.98 -6.25 -16.72
C LEU A 82 -18.15 -7.41 -16.16
N THR A 83 -17.84 -7.35 -14.87
CA THR A 83 -17.22 -8.41 -14.07
C THR A 83 -18.23 -9.09 -13.16
N VAL A 84 -17.80 -10.15 -12.45
CA VAL A 84 -18.65 -10.80 -11.45
C VAL A 84 -18.92 -9.87 -10.25
N GLY A 85 -17.93 -9.07 -9.85
CA GLY A 85 -18.08 -8.03 -8.82
C GLY A 85 -19.15 -7.00 -9.20
N ASP A 86 -19.17 -6.60 -10.46
CA ASP A 86 -20.16 -5.66 -10.98
C ASP A 86 -21.58 -6.22 -10.91
N VAL A 87 -21.75 -7.50 -11.25
CA VAL A 87 -23.03 -8.20 -11.14
C VAL A 87 -23.49 -8.30 -9.68
N ARG A 88 -22.57 -8.39 -8.71
CA ARG A 88 -22.94 -8.33 -7.28
C ARG A 88 -23.48 -6.96 -6.91
N ASP A 89 -22.84 -5.88 -7.35
CA ASP A 89 -23.31 -4.53 -7.08
C ASP A 89 -24.66 -4.24 -7.75
N MET A 90 -24.84 -4.67 -8.99
CA MET A 90 -26.13 -4.63 -9.67
C MET A 90 -27.21 -5.38 -8.86
N ASN A 91 -26.90 -6.58 -8.38
CA ASN A 91 -27.82 -7.39 -7.58
C ASN A 91 -28.17 -6.70 -6.25
N THR A 92 -27.17 -6.15 -5.56
CA THR A 92 -27.37 -5.39 -4.32
C THR A 92 -28.25 -4.17 -4.55
N TYR A 93 -28.04 -3.42 -5.63
CA TYR A 93 -28.88 -2.29 -6.00
C TYR A 93 -30.33 -2.73 -6.25
N LEU A 94 -30.54 -3.77 -7.06
CA LEU A 94 -31.88 -4.30 -7.34
C LEU A 94 -32.59 -4.75 -6.08
N ARG A 95 -31.88 -5.40 -5.15
CA ARG A 95 -32.43 -5.81 -3.85
C ARG A 95 -32.79 -4.65 -2.95
N ALA A 96 -31.95 -3.61 -2.92
CA ALA A 96 -32.17 -2.45 -2.06
C ALA A 96 -33.29 -1.54 -2.58
N HIS A 97 -33.45 -1.42 -3.90
CA HIS A 97 -34.31 -0.41 -4.51
C HIS A 97 -35.56 -0.97 -5.20
N HIS A 98 -35.50 -2.21 -5.69
CA HIS A 98 -36.49 -2.74 -6.62
C HIS A 98 -37.03 -4.12 -6.27
N LEU A 99 -36.68 -4.70 -5.11
CA LEU A 99 -37.01 -6.10 -4.78
C LEU A 99 -38.49 -6.44 -4.99
N ASP A 100 -39.43 -5.65 -4.43
CA ASP A 100 -40.86 -5.93 -4.55
C ASP A 100 -41.36 -5.90 -6.01
N THR A 101 -40.88 -4.92 -6.79
CA THR A 101 -41.25 -4.78 -8.21
C THR A 101 -40.61 -5.90 -9.02
N TRP A 102 -39.35 -6.19 -8.74
CA TRP A 102 -38.60 -7.25 -9.39
C TRP A 102 -39.27 -8.61 -9.19
N THR A 103 -39.61 -8.98 -7.95
CA THR A 103 -40.31 -10.23 -7.63
C THR A 103 -41.67 -10.31 -8.34
N THR A 104 -42.41 -9.20 -8.41
CA THR A 104 -43.70 -9.16 -9.13
C THR A 104 -43.54 -9.39 -10.63
N LEU A 105 -42.51 -8.81 -11.24
CA LEU A 105 -42.25 -8.95 -12.68
C LEU A 105 -41.63 -10.31 -13.02
N HIS A 106 -40.75 -10.83 -12.17
CA HIS A 106 -40.24 -12.20 -12.27
C HIS A 106 -41.40 -13.19 -12.27
N GLY A 107 -42.31 -13.02 -11.31
CA GLY A 107 -43.46 -13.89 -11.13
C GLY A 107 -43.13 -15.12 -10.29
N ASP A 108 -44.14 -15.97 -10.21
CA ASP A 108 -44.19 -17.21 -9.43
C ASP A 108 -45.01 -18.22 -10.23
N ASP A 109 -44.74 -19.52 -10.04
CA ASP A 109 -45.49 -20.65 -10.60
C ASP A 109 -46.16 -21.52 -9.50
N ALA A 110 -46.13 -21.05 -8.25
CA ALA A 110 -46.69 -21.74 -7.10
C ALA A 110 -48.17 -22.09 -7.30
N ASN A 111 -48.51 -23.34 -6.95
CA ASN A 111 -49.86 -23.90 -7.08
C ASN A 111 -50.41 -23.94 -8.51
N GLY A 112 -49.55 -23.85 -9.53
CA GLY A 112 -49.93 -23.93 -10.95
C GLY A 112 -50.59 -22.66 -11.48
N VAL A 113 -50.33 -21.52 -10.85
CA VAL A 113 -50.74 -20.19 -11.34
C VAL A 113 -49.47 -19.42 -11.67
N GLU A 114 -49.19 -19.29 -12.96
CA GLU A 114 -48.05 -18.53 -13.46
C GLU A 114 -48.38 -17.04 -13.51
N THR A 115 -47.40 -16.20 -13.18
CA THR A 115 -47.48 -14.74 -13.27
C THR A 115 -46.15 -14.19 -13.81
N GLY A 116 -46.11 -12.90 -14.17
CA GLY A 116 -44.85 -12.25 -14.60
C GLY A 116 -44.17 -12.95 -15.78
N PHE A 117 -42.85 -13.09 -15.69
CA PHE A 117 -42.04 -13.81 -16.68
C PHE A 117 -42.32 -15.32 -16.69
N HIS A 118 -42.76 -15.92 -15.58
CA HIS A 118 -43.08 -17.36 -15.53
C HIS A 118 -44.20 -17.77 -16.51
N LEU A 119 -45.01 -16.83 -17.00
CA LEU A 119 -46.03 -17.05 -18.05
C LEU A 119 -45.47 -17.56 -19.40
N VAL A 120 -44.15 -17.52 -19.60
CA VAL A 120 -43.48 -18.02 -20.80
C VAL A 120 -42.31 -18.96 -20.51
N GLN A 121 -41.94 -19.10 -19.24
CA GLN A 121 -40.82 -19.93 -18.79
C GLN A 121 -41.30 -21.38 -18.71
N ASN A 122 -40.47 -22.33 -19.13
CA ASN A 122 -40.81 -23.76 -19.16
C ASN A 122 -41.98 -24.16 -20.10
N ASP A 123 -42.55 -23.23 -20.84
CA ASP A 123 -43.67 -23.48 -21.78
C ASP A 123 -43.26 -23.94 -23.19
N GLY A 124 -42.04 -24.44 -23.31
CA GLY A 124 -41.56 -25.09 -24.53
C GLY A 124 -40.96 -24.16 -25.57
N ALA A 125 -40.36 -23.05 -25.14
CA ALA A 125 -39.46 -22.23 -25.95
C ALA A 125 -38.37 -23.09 -26.63
N LYS A 126 -37.98 -22.72 -27.85
CA LYS A 126 -37.02 -23.49 -28.69
C LYS A 126 -35.82 -22.70 -29.18
N THR A 127 -35.90 -21.38 -29.16
CA THR A 127 -34.84 -20.48 -29.58
C THR A 127 -33.66 -20.64 -28.63
N ARG A 128 -32.45 -20.55 -29.18
CA ARG A 128 -31.21 -20.69 -28.42
C ARG A 128 -30.38 -19.42 -28.49
N LEU A 129 -29.78 -19.08 -27.35
CA LEU A 129 -28.76 -18.06 -27.20
C LEU A 129 -27.58 -18.70 -26.45
N PHE A 130 -26.36 -18.45 -26.91
CA PHE A 130 -25.14 -18.98 -26.28
C PHE A 130 -25.16 -20.52 -26.10
N ASP A 131 -25.73 -21.24 -27.08
CA ASP A 131 -25.96 -22.69 -26.99
C ASP A 131 -26.89 -23.14 -25.84
N HIS A 132 -27.64 -22.26 -25.21
CA HIS A 132 -28.63 -22.56 -24.18
C HIS A 132 -30.05 -22.26 -24.64
N ASN A 133 -31.06 -22.75 -23.92
CA ASN A 133 -32.44 -22.31 -24.17
C ASN A 133 -32.53 -20.82 -23.83
N ALA A 134 -32.96 -20.00 -24.77
CA ALA A 134 -32.91 -18.55 -24.61
C ALA A 134 -33.86 -18.06 -23.51
N VAL A 135 -35.01 -18.71 -23.33
CA VAL A 135 -36.00 -18.34 -22.30
C VAL A 135 -35.68 -19.07 -20.99
N ASN A 136 -35.63 -20.41 -21.02
CA ASN A 136 -35.54 -21.25 -19.82
C ASN A 136 -34.13 -21.38 -19.23
N THR A 137 -33.16 -20.61 -19.72
CA THR A 137 -31.78 -20.68 -19.20
C THR A 137 -31.13 -19.31 -19.21
N VAL A 138 -31.10 -18.63 -20.36
CA VAL A 138 -30.44 -17.32 -20.45
C VAL A 138 -31.28 -16.24 -19.79
N ALA A 139 -32.52 -16.00 -20.26
CA ALA A 139 -33.42 -15.02 -19.66
C ALA A 139 -33.75 -15.39 -18.21
N ASP A 140 -34.09 -16.64 -17.95
CA ASP A 140 -34.27 -17.19 -16.61
C ASP A 140 -33.09 -16.88 -15.68
N GLY A 141 -31.86 -17.24 -16.07
CA GLY A 141 -30.69 -17.01 -15.23
C GLY A 141 -30.38 -15.52 -14.99
N LEU A 142 -30.67 -14.65 -15.97
CA LEU A 142 -30.56 -13.19 -15.81
C LEU A 142 -31.60 -12.64 -14.84
N TYR A 143 -32.85 -13.10 -14.94
CA TYR A 143 -33.95 -12.57 -14.14
C TYR A 143 -33.96 -13.07 -12.70
N HIS A 144 -33.05 -13.98 -12.37
CA HIS A 144 -32.71 -14.30 -10.99
C HIS A 144 -31.78 -13.28 -10.30
N LEU A 145 -31.34 -12.24 -11.01
CA LEU A 145 -30.90 -11.02 -10.33
C LEU A 145 -32.01 -10.50 -9.41
N GLY A 146 -31.68 -9.65 -8.43
CA GLY A 146 -32.63 -9.26 -7.37
C GLY A 146 -32.85 -10.33 -6.29
N PHE A 147 -32.46 -11.58 -6.48
CA PHE A 147 -32.54 -12.62 -5.44
C PHE A 147 -31.19 -12.83 -4.72
N GLU A 148 -31.18 -13.70 -3.71
CA GLU A 148 -30.01 -13.94 -2.87
C GLU A 148 -28.87 -14.58 -3.68
N ILE A 149 -27.62 -14.21 -3.39
CA ILE A 149 -26.44 -14.88 -3.94
C ILE A 149 -25.85 -15.81 -2.87
N ARG A 150 -25.61 -17.07 -3.24
CA ARG A 150 -24.91 -18.04 -2.39
C ARG A 150 -23.99 -18.90 -3.24
N ASP A 151 -22.76 -19.13 -2.77
CA ASP A 151 -21.75 -19.95 -3.47
C ASP A 151 -21.56 -19.56 -4.96
N ASN A 152 -21.51 -18.26 -5.24
CA ASN A 152 -21.41 -17.67 -6.59
C ASN A 152 -22.58 -18.00 -7.54
N ARG A 153 -23.74 -18.35 -7.00
CA ARG A 153 -24.97 -18.57 -7.74
C ARG A 153 -26.07 -17.64 -7.27
N LEU A 154 -26.91 -17.20 -8.21
CA LEU A 154 -28.19 -16.59 -7.90
C LEU A 154 -29.14 -17.69 -7.45
N LEU A 155 -29.85 -17.48 -6.35
CA LEU A 155 -30.92 -18.35 -5.89
C LEU A 155 -32.23 -17.98 -6.61
N ASN A 156 -33.13 -18.94 -6.76
CA ASN A 156 -34.50 -18.66 -7.15
C ASN A 156 -35.35 -18.15 -5.98
N GLU A 157 -36.60 -17.81 -6.27
CA GLU A 157 -37.62 -17.37 -5.32
C GLU A 157 -37.87 -18.37 -4.18
N ASP A 158 -37.58 -19.66 -4.39
CA ASP A 158 -37.65 -20.71 -3.37
C ASP A 158 -36.34 -20.92 -2.57
N GLY A 159 -35.26 -20.20 -2.92
CA GLY A 159 -33.94 -20.36 -2.33
C GLY A 159 -33.10 -21.50 -2.93
N ASN A 160 -33.49 -22.06 -4.07
CA ASN A 160 -32.72 -23.09 -4.79
C ASN A 160 -31.65 -22.45 -5.70
N PRO A 161 -30.44 -23.02 -5.79
CA PRO A 161 -29.40 -22.47 -6.66
C PRO A 161 -29.77 -22.54 -8.15
N ASN A 162 -29.64 -21.42 -8.85
CA ASN A 162 -29.79 -21.33 -10.31
C ASN A 162 -28.46 -20.96 -10.99
N ALA A 163 -28.43 -19.90 -11.81
CA ALA A 163 -27.30 -19.54 -12.65
C ALA A 163 -26.07 -19.10 -11.84
N HIS A 164 -24.88 -19.46 -12.33
CA HIS A 164 -23.62 -18.93 -11.80
C HIS A 164 -23.45 -17.47 -12.22
N LEU A 165 -22.87 -16.67 -11.33
CA LEU A 165 -22.56 -15.26 -11.64
C LEU A 165 -21.64 -15.13 -12.86
N GLU A 166 -20.68 -16.04 -13.05
CA GLU A 166 -19.81 -16.04 -14.24
C GLU A 166 -20.63 -16.18 -15.54
N SER A 167 -21.64 -17.04 -15.57
CA SER A 167 -22.51 -17.22 -16.74
C SER A 167 -23.37 -15.99 -16.99
N VAL A 168 -23.96 -15.41 -15.94
CA VAL A 168 -24.76 -14.18 -16.05
C VAL A 168 -23.90 -13.02 -16.56
N THR A 169 -22.68 -12.89 -16.05
CA THR A 169 -21.70 -11.89 -16.49
C THR A 169 -21.37 -12.06 -17.98
N GLU A 170 -21.12 -13.29 -18.44
CA GLU A 170 -20.81 -13.59 -19.85
C GLU A 170 -22.00 -13.27 -20.78
N TRP A 171 -23.21 -13.64 -20.36
CA TRP A 171 -24.43 -13.35 -21.11
C TRP A 171 -24.73 -11.86 -21.19
N LEU A 172 -24.58 -11.11 -20.08
CA LEU A 172 -24.77 -9.66 -20.06
C LEU A 172 -23.75 -8.97 -20.96
N ASN A 173 -22.45 -9.29 -20.86
CA ASN A 173 -21.43 -8.75 -21.76
C ASN A 173 -21.74 -9.04 -23.23
N SER A 174 -22.23 -10.24 -23.54
CA SER A 174 -22.55 -10.63 -24.92
C SER A 174 -23.79 -9.91 -25.46
N LEU A 175 -24.86 -9.82 -24.66
CA LEU A 175 -26.09 -9.11 -25.05
C LEU A 175 -25.83 -7.61 -25.17
N LEU A 176 -25.08 -7.02 -24.24
CA LEU A 176 -24.82 -5.59 -24.15
C LEU A 176 -23.53 -5.15 -24.86
N ALA A 177 -22.88 -6.01 -25.65
CA ALA A 177 -21.56 -5.73 -26.22
C ALA A 177 -21.48 -4.38 -26.97
N ASN A 178 -22.53 -4.02 -27.72
CA ASN A 178 -22.58 -2.72 -28.41
C ASN A 178 -22.86 -1.56 -27.46
N ASP A 179 -23.63 -1.78 -26.40
CA ASP A 179 -24.00 -0.77 -25.40
C ASP A 179 -22.81 -0.45 -24.47
N LEU A 180 -22.00 -1.46 -24.13
CA LEU A 180 -20.78 -1.36 -23.32
C LEU A 180 -19.59 -0.77 -24.11
N ALA A 181 -19.51 -1.02 -25.42
CA ALA A 181 -18.47 -0.43 -26.26
C ALA A 181 -18.72 1.06 -26.58
N GLY A 182 -19.95 1.54 -26.35
CA GLY A 182 -20.33 2.95 -26.44
C GLY A 182 -20.46 3.59 -25.07
N ASP A 183 -20.89 4.85 -25.03
CA ASP A 183 -21.08 5.65 -23.81
C ASP A 183 -22.52 5.56 -23.24
N LYS A 184 -23.31 4.59 -23.72
CA LYS A 184 -24.75 4.56 -23.47
C LYS A 184 -25.11 4.08 -22.06
N LEU A 185 -24.27 3.23 -21.48
CA LEU A 185 -24.43 2.71 -20.12
C LEU A 185 -23.58 3.45 -19.10
N ASP A 186 -22.68 4.33 -19.56
CA ASP A 186 -21.80 5.11 -18.70
C ASP A 186 -22.57 6.03 -17.75
N ASN A 187 -22.03 6.16 -16.55
CA ASN A 187 -22.39 7.17 -15.58
C ASN A 187 -21.12 7.86 -15.07
N ALA A 188 -20.72 8.94 -15.75
CA ALA A 188 -19.54 9.72 -15.39
C ALA A 188 -19.59 10.36 -13.98
N ALA A 189 -20.77 10.40 -13.34
CA ALA A 189 -20.89 10.90 -11.97
C ALA A 189 -20.53 9.85 -10.90
N VAL A 190 -20.40 8.57 -11.28
CA VAL A 190 -20.10 7.46 -10.38
C VAL A 190 -18.96 6.65 -10.98
N ASN A 191 -17.75 6.73 -10.39
CA ASN A 191 -16.64 5.86 -10.79
C ASN A 191 -16.43 4.78 -9.73
N PRO A 192 -16.76 3.51 -10.00
CA PRO A 192 -16.61 2.43 -9.03
C PRO A 192 -15.18 1.87 -8.99
N TYR A 193 -14.22 2.46 -9.72
CA TYR A 193 -12.84 1.98 -9.76
C TYR A 193 -11.90 2.99 -9.12
N ALA A 194 -11.20 2.57 -8.06
CA ALA A 194 -10.25 3.40 -7.34
C ALA A 194 -8.96 3.58 -8.14
N MET A 195 -8.33 4.75 -8.01
CA MET A 195 -7.06 5.09 -8.64
C MET A 195 -6.13 5.65 -7.59
N GLY A 196 -4.84 5.32 -7.68
CA GLY A 196 -3.83 5.90 -6.79
C GLY A 196 -3.67 7.41 -7.01
N THR A 197 -3.45 8.15 -5.92
CA THR A 197 -3.41 9.62 -5.92
C THR A 197 -2.09 10.19 -5.41
N THR A 198 -1.18 9.36 -4.94
CA THR A 198 0.11 9.81 -4.40
C THR A 198 1.06 10.32 -5.50
N GLY A 199 0.79 9.91 -6.74
CA GLY A 199 1.61 10.12 -7.92
C GLY A 199 2.88 9.27 -7.92
N THR A 200 3.10 8.41 -6.92
CA THR A 200 4.31 7.59 -6.73
C THR A 200 4.11 6.17 -7.25
N GLY A 201 5.17 5.36 -7.27
CA GLY A 201 5.05 3.95 -7.61
C GLY A 201 4.17 3.12 -6.65
N LEU A 202 3.80 3.65 -5.48
CA LEU A 202 2.81 3.00 -4.60
C LEU A 202 1.40 2.96 -5.23
N ASP A 203 1.08 3.86 -6.16
CA ASP A 203 -0.19 3.88 -6.87
C ASP A 203 -0.43 2.56 -7.63
N GLN A 204 0.65 1.84 -7.99
CA GLN A 204 0.58 0.50 -8.56
C GLN A 204 -0.18 -0.48 -7.65
N LEU A 205 -0.06 -0.37 -6.32
CA LEU A 205 -0.78 -1.25 -5.40
C LEU A 205 -2.30 -1.06 -5.50
N VAL A 206 -2.74 0.19 -5.67
CA VAL A 206 -4.16 0.54 -5.85
C VAL A 206 -4.68 -0.06 -7.15
N ASP A 207 -3.94 0.11 -8.25
CA ASP A 207 -4.29 -0.48 -9.55
C ASP A 207 -4.39 -2.01 -9.48
N LEU A 208 -3.43 -2.66 -8.80
CA LEU A 208 -3.41 -4.12 -8.65
C LEU A 208 -4.59 -4.64 -7.84
N ILE A 209 -5.04 -3.90 -6.81
CA ILE A 209 -6.24 -4.26 -6.04
C ILE A 209 -7.48 -4.09 -6.92
N THR A 210 -7.67 -2.90 -7.50
CA THR A 210 -8.84 -2.55 -8.33
C THR A 210 -9.05 -3.54 -9.48
N GLN A 211 -7.96 -3.98 -10.11
CA GLN A 211 -8.01 -4.84 -11.30
C GLN A 211 -7.81 -6.33 -10.99
N ASP A 212 -7.76 -6.74 -9.72
CA ASP A 212 -7.42 -8.12 -9.38
C ASP A 212 -8.51 -9.10 -9.87
N PRO A 213 -8.17 -10.08 -10.73
CA PRO A 213 -9.16 -11.00 -11.29
C PRO A 213 -9.67 -12.05 -10.29
N GLY A 214 -8.97 -12.24 -9.17
CA GLY A 214 -9.40 -13.06 -8.05
C GLY A 214 -10.44 -12.35 -7.19
N LEU A 215 -10.17 -11.10 -6.80
CA LEU A 215 -11.11 -10.27 -6.04
C LEU A 215 -12.40 -10.05 -6.83
N ASN A 216 -12.29 -9.65 -8.11
CA ASN A 216 -13.44 -9.43 -9.00
C ASN A 216 -14.34 -10.67 -9.18
N LYS A 217 -13.87 -11.87 -8.83
CA LYS A 217 -14.69 -13.10 -8.86
C LYS A 217 -15.37 -13.40 -7.53
N LYS A 218 -14.86 -12.87 -6.42
CA LYS A 218 -15.27 -13.24 -5.07
C LYS A 218 -16.14 -12.19 -4.40
N ILE A 219 -15.75 -10.92 -4.48
CA ILE A 219 -16.36 -9.81 -3.75
C ILE A 219 -16.96 -8.78 -4.71
N ALA A 220 -17.74 -7.84 -4.18
CA ALA A 220 -18.40 -6.81 -4.98
C ALA A 220 -17.39 -5.72 -5.43
N THR A 221 -17.65 -5.06 -6.57
CA THR A 221 -16.77 -3.98 -7.06
C THR A 221 -16.72 -2.82 -6.06
N SER A 222 -17.82 -2.52 -5.37
CA SER A 222 -17.87 -1.52 -4.30
C SER A 222 -16.99 -1.85 -3.08
N GLU A 223 -16.83 -3.13 -2.73
CA GLU A 223 -15.91 -3.59 -1.67
C GLU A 223 -14.44 -3.44 -2.12
N ILE A 224 -14.14 -3.86 -3.36
CA ILE A 224 -12.83 -3.66 -3.98
C ILE A 224 -12.47 -2.17 -3.99
N TYR A 225 -13.41 -1.31 -4.40
CA TYR A 225 -13.24 0.13 -4.42
C TYR A 225 -12.91 0.70 -3.04
N ALA A 226 -13.64 0.28 -2.00
CA ALA A 226 -13.43 0.75 -0.65
C ALA A 226 -12.06 0.31 -0.10
N GLY A 227 -11.68 -0.96 -0.27
CA GLY A 227 -10.37 -1.46 0.14
C GLY A 227 -9.20 -0.82 -0.63
N ALA A 228 -9.36 -0.61 -1.94
CA ALA A 228 -8.37 0.09 -2.76
C ALA A 228 -8.24 1.58 -2.40
N THR A 229 -9.34 2.24 -2.02
CA THR A 229 -9.32 3.63 -1.54
C THR A 229 -8.62 3.73 -0.19
N ALA A 230 -8.83 2.77 0.71
CA ALA A 230 -8.12 2.70 1.98
C ALA A 230 -6.61 2.49 1.77
N ALA A 231 -6.24 1.61 0.83
CA ALA A 231 -4.86 1.40 0.40
C ALA A 231 -4.20 2.69 -0.14
N ASP A 232 -4.91 3.46 -0.98
CA ASP A 232 -4.40 4.76 -1.47
C ASP A 232 -4.14 5.76 -0.33
N ALA A 233 -5.07 5.83 0.64
CA ALA A 233 -4.91 6.68 1.80
C ALA A 233 -3.73 6.25 2.69
N LEU A 234 -3.49 4.95 2.86
CA LEU A 234 -2.30 4.41 3.55
C LEU A 234 -1.02 4.78 2.78
N ASN A 235 -1.00 4.64 1.46
CA ASN A 235 0.12 5.05 0.62
C ASN A 235 0.45 6.54 0.78
N ALA A 236 -0.57 7.40 0.87
CA ALA A 236 -0.36 8.84 1.11
C ALA A 236 0.36 9.10 2.45
N LEU A 237 0.00 8.37 3.51
CA LEU A 237 0.65 8.46 4.82
C LEU A 237 2.09 7.91 4.78
N VAL A 238 2.36 6.84 4.02
CA VAL A 238 3.73 6.35 3.78
C VAL A 238 4.57 7.46 3.12
N VAL A 239 4.07 8.08 2.05
CA VAL A 239 4.76 9.17 1.35
C VAL A 239 4.99 10.37 2.27
N GLU A 240 4.01 10.72 3.10
CA GLU A 240 4.16 11.78 4.10
C GLU A 240 5.28 11.44 5.08
N SER A 241 5.30 10.21 5.62
CA SER A 241 6.32 9.79 6.58
C SER A 241 7.73 9.88 6.01
N ILE A 242 7.94 9.44 4.76
CA ILE A 242 9.23 9.52 4.06
C ILE A 242 9.70 10.98 3.98
N ARG A 243 8.83 11.89 3.56
CA ARG A 243 9.16 13.32 3.43
C ARG A 243 9.39 13.96 4.79
N ALA A 244 8.59 13.62 5.79
CA ALA A 244 8.68 14.22 7.12
C ALA A 244 9.99 13.86 7.82
N THR A 245 10.48 12.64 7.64
CA THR A 245 11.74 12.16 8.22
C THR A 245 12.96 12.47 7.34
N GLY A 246 12.77 12.76 6.05
CA GLY A 246 13.86 13.06 5.11
C GLY A 246 14.69 11.84 4.72
N VAL A 247 14.20 10.64 5.03
CA VAL A 247 14.93 9.36 4.85
C VAL A 247 15.11 8.94 3.39
N ALA A 248 14.48 9.65 2.44
CA ALA A 248 14.70 9.41 1.01
C ALA A 248 15.83 10.28 0.42
N ASN A 249 16.40 11.22 1.19
CA ASN A 249 17.31 12.24 0.65
C ASN A 249 18.62 11.69 0.06
N ASP A 250 19.01 10.46 0.39
CA ASP A 250 20.18 9.78 -0.18
C ASP A 250 19.81 8.85 -1.35
N GLY A 251 18.53 8.80 -1.72
CA GLY A 251 17.99 8.04 -2.84
C GLY A 251 17.80 6.56 -2.58
N ILE A 252 17.91 6.08 -1.33
CA ILE A 252 17.70 4.67 -0.99
C ILE A 252 17.15 4.51 0.43
N LEU A 253 16.11 3.68 0.58
CA LEU A 253 15.60 3.36 1.91
C LEU A 253 16.38 2.19 2.54
N THR A 254 16.72 2.33 3.81
CA THR A 254 17.31 1.30 4.66
C THR A 254 16.30 0.78 5.71
N VAL A 255 16.69 -0.25 6.46
CA VAL A 255 15.85 -0.74 7.58
C VAL A 255 15.74 0.31 8.69
N GLY A 256 16.79 1.12 8.93
CA GLY A 256 16.76 2.24 9.87
C GLY A 256 15.75 3.30 9.46
N ASP A 257 15.66 3.58 8.16
CA ASP A 257 14.71 4.54 7.60
C ASP A 257 13.26 4.09 7.80
N VAL A 258 13.00 2.79 7.57
CA VAL A 258 11.67 2.21 7.81
C VAL A 258 11.29 2.28 9.30
N ARG A 259 12.25 2.20 10.24
CA ARG A 259 11.98 2.40 11.67
C ARG A 259 11.58 3.84 11.98
N ASP A 260 12.23 4.82 11.37
CA ASP A 260 11.86 6.23 11.51
C ASP A 260 10.49 6.52 10.90
N MET A 261 10.21 6.00 9.71
CA MET A 261 8.89 6.08 9.09
C MET A 261 7.81 5.50 10.01
N ASN A 262 8.06 4.30 10.57
CA ASN A 262 7.13 3.66 11.47
C ASN A 262 6.90 4.46 12.76
N THR A 263 7.97 5.01 13.33
CA THR A 263 7.91 5.87 14.53
C THR A 263 7.08 7.11 14.25
N TYR A 264 7.27 7.75 13.10
CA TYR A 264 6.48 8.90 12.67
C TYR A 264 4.99 8.52 12.53
N LEU A 265 4.68 7.45 11.80
CA LEU A 265 3.30 7.00 11.61
C LEU A 265 2.60 6.70 12.95
N ARG A 266 3.30 6.06 13.88
CA ARG A 266 2.78 5.79 15.23
C ARG A 266 2.54 7.05 16.04
N ALA A 267 3.44 8.02 15.97
CA ALA A 267 3.34 9.25 16.74
C ALA A 267 2.25 10.19 16.19
N HIS A 268 2.03 10.20 14.88
CA HIS A 268 1.21 11.22 14.21
C HIS A 268 -0.10 10.68 13.64
N HIS A 269 -0.15 9.42 13.22
CA HIS A 269 -1.22 8.88 12.38
C HIS A 269 -1.82 7.58 12.86
N LEU A 270 -1.42 7.04 14.02
CA LEU A 270 -1.84 5.71 14.49
C LEU A 270 -3.35 5.46 14.37
N ASN A 271 -4.18 6.36 14.86
CA ASN A 271 -5.64 6.19 14.82
C ASN A 271 -6.19 6.12 13.38
N THR A 272 -5.75 7.04 12.53
CA THR A 272 -6.14 7.08 11.11
C THR A 272 -5.64 5.83 10.39
N TRP A 273 -4.39 5.46 10.66
CA TRP A 273 -3.76 4.29 10.08
C TRP A 273 -4.53 3.01 10.43
N THR A 274 -4.85 2.78 11.71
CA THR A 274 -5.64 1.61 12.15
C THR A 274 -7.02 1.58 11.48
N THR A 275 -7.69 2.73 11.35
CA THR A 275 -9.01 2.80 10.68
C THR A 275 -8.91 2.46 9.19
N LEU A 276 -7.86 2.91 8.51
CA LEU A 276 -7.64 2.63 7.09
C LEU A 276 -7.17 1.19 6.85
N HIS A 277 -6.31 0.66 7.73
CA HIS A 277 -5.90 -0.75 7.70
C HIS A 277 -7.14 -1.65 7.83
N GLY A 278 -8.04 -1.29 8.75
CA GLY A 278 -9.26 -2.02 8.97
C GLY A 278 -9.11 -3.10 10.03
N ASP A 279 -10.21 -3.81 10.22
CA ASP A 279 -10.42 -4.88 11.18
C ASP A 279 -11.26 -5.95 10.49
N ASP A 280 -11.09 -7.21 10.89
CA ASP A 280 -11.84 -8.39 10.45
C ASP A 280 -12.50 -9.16 11.62
N GLU A 281 -12.46 -8.58 12.83
CA GLU A 281 -13.13 -9.13 14.01
C GLU A 281 -14.67 -9.13 13.88
N ASP A 282 -15.31 -10.07 14.57
CA ASP A 282 -16.77 -10.28 14.59
C ASP A 282 -17.45 -10.50 13.21
N GLY A 283 -16.66 -10.70 12.14
CA GLY A 283 -17.15 -10.95 10.79
C GLY A 283 -17.59 -9.71 10.01
N GLU A 284 -17.20 -8.51 10.45
CA GLU A 284 -17.36 -7.26 9.69
C GLU A 284 -15.99 -6.74 9.25
N GLU A 285 -15.67 -6.89 7.97
CA GLU A 285 -14.43 -6.34 7.40
C GLU A 285 -14.57 -4.84 7.11
N THR A 286 -13.52 -4.09 7.41
CA THR A 286 -13.44 -2.65 7.14
C THR A 286 -12.08 -2.27 6.53
N GLY A 287 -11.94 -1.04 6.03
CA GLY A 287 -10.65 -0.54 5.54
C GLY A 287 -10.04 -1.41 4.43
N PHE A 288 -8.73 -1.64 4.50
CA PHE A 288 -8.01 -2.52 3.60
C PHE A 288 -8.38 -4.01 3.78
N HIS A 289 -8.88 -4.42 4.95
CA HIS A 289 -9.32 -5.80 5.18
C HIS A 289 -10.47 -6.25 4.26
N LEU A 290 -11.24 -5.33 3.68
CA LEU A 290 -12.27 -5.62 2.65
C LEU A 290 -11.75 -6.33 1.38
N VAL A 291 -10.43 -6.35 1.18
CA VAL A 291 -9.80 -7.04 0.04
C VAL A 291 -8.73 -8.05 0.48
N GLN A 292 -8.40 -8.05 1.76
CA GLN A 292 -7.33 -8.89 2.31
C GLN A 292 -7.90 -10.27 2.57
N ASN A 293 -7.26 -11.31 2.01
CA ASN A 293 -7.74 -12.70 2.08
C ASN A 293 -9.02 -13.02 1.26
N ASP A 294 -9.56 -12.05 0.52
CA ASP A 294 -10.73 -12.21 -0.37
C ASP A 294 -10.44 -12.82 -1.75
N GLY A 295 -9.37 -13.60 -1.84
CA GLY A 295 -9.06 -14.38 -3.04
C GLY A 295 -8.30 -13.63 -4.13
N ALA A 296 -7.60 -12.55 -3.78
CA ALA A 296 -6.65 -11.88 -4.66
C ALA A 296 -5.68 -12.87 -5.33
N LYS A 297 -5.36 -12.67 -6.62
CA LYS A 297 -4.52 -13.57 -7.42
C LYS A 297 -3.31 -12.93 -8.07
N THR A 298 -3.31 -11.61 -8.19
CA THR A 298 -2.24 -10.86 -8.83
C THR A 298 -0.97 -10.98 -8.00
N ARG A 299 0.17 -11.04 -8.69
CA ARG A 299 1.48 -11.20 -8.04
C ARG A 299 2.34 -9.98 -8.24
N LEU A 300 3.09 -9.64 -7.19
CA LEU A 300 4.10 -8.59 -7.17
C LEU A 300 5.31 -9.13 -6.40
N PHE A 301 6.52 -8.96 -6.96
CA PHE A 301 7.77 -9.51 -6.39
C PHE A 301 7.70 -11.03 -6.12
N ASP A 302 7.02 -11.80 -6.98
CA ASP A 302 6.74 -13.23 -6.78
C ASP A 302 5.90 -13.56 -5.53
N HIS A 303 5.22 -12.59 -4.94
CA HIS A 303 4.29 -12.78 -3.82
C HIS A 303 2.86 -12.41 -4.22
N ASN A 304 1.87 -12.75 -3.41
CA ASN A 304 0.52 -12.22 -3.60
C ASN A 304 0.58 -10.69 -3.41
N ALA A 305 0.09 -9.92 -4.38
CA ALA A 305 0.21 -8.47 -4.34
C ALA A 305 -0.56 -7.87 -3.16
N VAL A 306 -1.75 -8.41 -2.86
CA VAL A 306 -2.63 -7.90 -1.79
C VAL A 306 -2.24 -8.54 -0.45
N ASN A 307 -2.35 -9.87 -0.34
CA ASN A 307 -2.21 -10.61 0.92
C ASN A 307 -0.76 -10.81 1.39
N THR A 308 0.21 -10.14 0.78
CA THR A 308 1.61 -10.27 1.21
C THR A 308 2.36 -8.96 1.04
N VAL A 309 2.37 -8.38 -0.16
CA VAL A 309 3.13 -7.15 -0.40
C VAL A 309 2.40 -5.95 0.20
N ALA A 310 1.17 -5.66 -0.23
CA ALA A 310 0.38 -4.56 0.31
C ALA A 310 0.13 -4.75 1.81
N ASP A 311 -0.35 -5.94 2.21
CA ASP A 311 -0.53 -6.31 3.61
C ASP A 311 0.73 -6.05 4.45
N GLY A 312 1.89 -6.58 4.04
CA GLY A 312 3.13 -6.41 4.80
C GLY A 312 3.63 -4.96 4.85
N LEU A 313 3.33 -4.14 3.84
CA LEU A 313 3.61 -2.70 3.87
C LEU A 313 2.64 -1.97 4.82
N TYR A 314 1.36 -2.34 4.82
CA TYR A 314 0.32 -1.67 5.61
C TYR A 314 0.33 -2.06 7.10
N HIS A 315 1.19 -3.01 7.46
CA HIS A 315 1.60 -3.25 8.84
C HIS A 315 2.61 -2.21 9.39
N LEU A 316 3.08 -1.27 8.57
CA LEU A 316 3.64 -0.02 9.11
C LEU A 316 2.62 0.65 10.03
N GLY A 317 3.04 1.57 10.89
CA GLY A 317 2.17 2.12 11.94
C GLY A 317 1.93 1.18 13.13
N PHE A 318 2.19 -0.12 13.02
CA PHE A 318 2.10 -1.07 14.14
C PHE A 318 3.46 -1.29 14.83
N GLU A 319 3.46 -2.07 15.90
CA GLU A 319 4.65 -2.29 16.73
C GLU A 319 5.72 -3.10 15.98
N ILE A 320 6.99 -2.83 16.25
CA ILE A 320 8.11 -3.60 15.72
C ILE A 320 8.67 -4.48 16.83
N CYS A 321 8.69 -5.79 16.61
CA CYS A 321 9.38 -6.75 17.47
C CYS A 321 10.26 -7.68 16.62
N ASP A 322 11.48 -7.95 17.05
CA ASP A 322 12.42 -8.87 16.38
C ASP A 322 12.60 -8.61 14.85
N ASN A 323 12.69 -7.34 14.46
CA ASN A 323 12.78 -6.90 13.06
C ASN A 323 11.57 -7.32 12.18
N ARG A 324 10.41 -7.48 12.80
CA ARG A 324 9.12 -7.68 12.13
C ARG A 324 8.12 -6.64 12.60
N LEU A 325 7.26 -6.24 11.67
CA LEU A 325 6.04 -5.51 12.01
C LEU A 325 5.05 -6.51 12.61
N LEU A 326 4.42 -6.16 13.71
CA LEU A 326 3.33 -6.93 14.29
C LEU A 326 2.00 -6.52 13.65
N ASN A 327 1.03 -7.44 13.60
CA ASN A 327 -0.36 -7.09 13.29
C ASN A 327 -1.06 -6.46 14.51
N GLU A 328 -2.32 -6.09 14.32
CA GLU A 328 -3.23 -5.58 15.33
C GLU A 328 -3.34 -6.46 16.59
N ASP A 329 -3.14 -7.78 16.47
CA ASP A 329 -3.14 -8.73 17.58
C ASP A 329 -1.79 -8.91 18.27
N GLY A 330 -0.73 -8.28 17.77
CA GLY A 330 0.64 -8.48 18.23
C GLY A 330 1.33 -9.72 17.65
N ASN A 331 0.78 -10.35 16.60
CA ASN A 331 1.41 -11.47 15.89
C ASN A 331 2.44 -10.96 14.87
N PRO A 332 3.59 -11.63 14.69
CA PRO A 332 4.59 -11.19 13.72
C PRO A 332 4.13 -11.34 12.27
N ASN A 333 4.16 -10.24 11.53
CA ASN A 333 3.97 -10.20 10.08
C ASN A 333 5.30 -9.92 9.35
N ALA A 334 5.35 -8.95 8.43
CA ALA A 334 6.44 -8.77 7.49
C ALA A 334 7.76 -8.38 8.17
N HIS A 335 8.86 -8.91 7.65
CA HIS A 335 10.19 -8.47 8.06
C HIS A 335 10.49 -7.07 7.53
N LEU A 336 11.12 -6.22 8.35
CA LEU A 336 11.53 -4.87 7.94
C LEU A 336 12.40 -4.88 6.68
N LYS A 337 13.24 -5.92 6.52
CA LYS A 337 14.06 -6.09 5.31
C LYS A 337 13.20 -6.24 4.05
N SER A 338 12.13 -7.05 4.11
CA SER A 338 11.23 -7.25 2.97
C SER A 338 10.46 -5.97 2.64
N VAL A 339 9.94 -5.28 3.66
CA VAL A 339 9.30 -3.97 3.52
C VAL A 339 10.24 -2.96 2.86
N THR A 340 11.50 -2.90 3.31
CA THR A 340 12.54 -2.04 2.72
C THR A 340 12.79 -2.37 1.25
N GLU A 341 12.89 -3.66 0.90
CA GLU A 341 13.09 -4.12 -0.48
C GLU A 341 11.89 -3.77 -1.39
N TRP A 342 10.66 -3.95 -0.90
CA TRP A 342 9.45 -3.63 -1.65
C TRP A 342 9.27 -2.13 -1.83
N LEU A 343 9.49 -1.32 -0.80
CA LEU A 343 9.43 0.14 -0.89
C LEU A 343 10.47 0.66 -1.88
N ASN A 344 11.73 0.23 -1.79
CA ASN A 344 12.75 0.63 -2.77
C ASN A 344 12.38 0.23 -4.20
N SER A 345 11.75 -0.93 -4.38
CA SER A 345 11.35 -1.41 -5.71
C SER A 345 10.16 -0.63 -6.28
N LEU A 346 9.13 -0.37 -5.47
CA LEU A 346 7.95 0.41 -5.85
C LEU A 346 8.34 1.88 -6.11
N LEU A 347 9.15 2.47 -5.22
CA LEU A 347 9.53 3.88 -5.25
C LEU A 347 10.82 4.15 -6.02
N ALA A 348 11.37 3.18 -6.77
CA ALA A 348 12.70 3.32 -7.40
C ALA A 348 12.86 4.62 -8.23
N ASN A 349 11.83 4.99 -9.00
CA ASN A 349 11.83 6.23 -9.78
C ASN A 349 11.65 7.48 -8.90
N ASP A 350 10.85 7.37 -7.84
CA ASP A 350 10.58 8.46 -6.91
C ASP A 350 11.81 8.80 -6.05
N LEU A 351 12.59 7.78 -5.66
CA LEU A 351 13.84 7.87 -4.91
C LEU A 351 15.03 8.34 -5.78
N ALA A 352 15.05 7.97 -7.07
CA ALA A 352 16.09 8.45 -7.99
C ALA A 352 15.91 9.92 -8.40
N GLY A 353 14.69 10.45 -8.25
CA GLY A 353 14.37 11.86 -8.43
C GLY A 353 14.36 12.63 -7.11
N ASP A 354 13.93 13.89 -7.15
CA ASP A 354 13.83 14.79 -5.98
C ASP A 354 12.41 14.83 -5.37
N LYS A 355 11.54 13.89 -5.78
CA LYS A 355 10.10 13.96 -5.47
C LYS A 355 9.78 13.62 -4.02
N LEU A 356 10.59 12.76 -3.40
CA LEU A 356 10.44 12.36 -2.00
C LEU A 356 11.41 13.13 -1.08
N ASP A 357 12.33 13.90 -1.65
CA ASP A 357 13.32 14.65 -0.90
C ASP A 357 12.69 15.73 -0.02
N ASN A 358 13.30 15.94 1.13
CA ASN A 358 13.06 17.07 2.00
C ASN A 358 14.38 17.71 2.40
N ALA A 359 14.81 18.71 1.64
CA ALA A 359 16.05 19.44 1.91
C ALA A 359 16.09 20.18 3.27
N ALA A 360 14.94 20.36 3.93
CA ALA A 360 14.88 20.98 5.25
C ALA A 360 15.23 20.00 6.39
N VAL A 361 15.20 18.69 6.12
CA VAL A 361 15.47 17.63 7.10
C VAL A 361 16.52 16.71 6.52
N ASN A 362 17.75 16.74 7.02
CA ASN A 362 18.79 15.78 6.63
C ASN A 362 19.05 14.81 7.81
N PRO A 363 18.59 13.55 7.72
CA PRO A 363 18.78 12.55 8.77
C PRO A 363 20.17 11.91 8.73
N TYR A 364 21.09 12.36 7.87
CA TYR A 364 22.44 11.80 7.76
C TYR A 364 23.48 12.80 8.26
N ALA A 365 24.24 12.40 9.29
CA ALA A 365 25.26 13.24 9.89
C ALA A 365 26.53 13.26 9.04
N MET A 366 27.16 14.43 8.95
CA MET A 366 28.45 14.63 8.31
C MET A 366 29.44 15.20 9.33
N GLY A 367 30.71 14.80 9.22
CA GLY A 367 31.79 15.41 10.00
C GLY A 367 32.00 16.87 9.62
N THR A 368 32.35 17.70 10.61
CA THR A 368 32.44 19.16 10.47
C THR A 368 33.81 19.70 10.85
N THR A 369 34.74 18.84 11.27
CA THR A 369 36.05 19.29 11.75
C THR A 369 36.98 19.71 10.62
N GLY A 370 36.73 19.20 9.41
CA GLY A 370 37.62 19.35 8.27
C GLY A 370 38.92 18.55 8.44
N THR A 371 38.89 17.48 9.23
CA THR A 371 40.06 16.64 9.53
C THR A 371 39.74 15.17 9.27
N GLY A 372 40.76 14.30 9.25
CA GLY A 372 40.53 12.86 9.06
C GLY A 372 39.72 12.18 10.17
N LEU A 373 39.44 12.86 11.30
CA LEU A 373 38.45 12.39 12.28
C LEU A 373 37.02 12.35 11.73
N ASP A 374 36.70 13.15 10.72
CA ASP A 374 35.38 13.14 10.06
C ASP A 374 35.06 11.77 9.45
N GLN A 375 36.09 10.96 9.13
CA GLN A 375 35.93 9.57 8.71
C GLN A 375 35.15 8.74 9.74
N LEU A 376 35.31 8.99 11.04
CA LEU A 376 34.56 8.24 12.06
C LEU A 376 33.06 8.55 11.99
N VAL A 377 32.69 9.79 11.67
CA VAL A 377 31.29 10.20 11.52
C VAL A 377 30.69 9.51 10.31
N ASP A 378 31.39 9.51 9.17
CA ASP A 378 30.95 8.83 7.96
C ASP A 378 30.77 7.32 8.18
N LEU A 379 31.72 6.68 8.89
CA LEU A 379 31.65 5.25 9.19
C LEU A 379 30.48 4.90 10.12
N ILE A 380 30.10 5.79 11.05
CA ILE A 380 28.90 5.60 11.89
C ILE A 380 27.65 5.76 11.03
N THR A 381 27.52 6.88 10.31
CA THR A 381 26.34 7.21 9.51
C THR A 381 26.04 6.13 8.46
N GLN A 382 27.07 5.55 7.84
CA GLN A 382 26.92 4.58 6.75
C GLN A 382 27.02 3.11 7.20
N ASP A 383 27.09 2.83 8.51
CA ASP A 383 27.30 1.47 8.99
C ASP A 383 26.11 0.56 8.66
N SER A 384 26.35 -0.49 7.87
CA SER A 384 25.30 -1.42 7.45
C SER A 384 24.78 -2.31 8.58
N GLY A 385 25.54 -2.47 9.66
CA GLY A 385 25.16 -3.21 10.85
C GLY A 385 24.20 -2.41 11.72
N LEU A 386 24.52 -1.13 11.98
CA LEU A 386 23.63 -0.19 12.68
C LEU A 386 22.30 -0.03 11.94
N ASN A 387 22.35 0.21 10.62
CA ASN A 387 21.16 0.38 9.79
C ASN A 387 20.19 -0.83 9.82
N LYS A 388 20.64 -2.02 10.22
CA LYS A 388 19.78 -3.21 10.38
C LYS A 388 19.12 -3.30 11.76
N LYS A 389 19.56 -2.51 12.72
CA LYS A 389 19.29 -2.70 14.15
C LYS A 389 18.54 -1.53 14.78
N ILE A 390 18.99 -0.32 14.50
CA ILE A 390 18.49 0.91 15.11
C ILE A 390 17.94 1.87 14.04
N ALA A 391 17.22 2.90 14.46
CA ALA A 391 16.62 3.88 13.55
C ALA A 391 17.67 4.85 12.99
N THR A 392 17.43 5.41 11.80
CA THR A 392 18.36 6.37 11.18
C THR A 392 18.55 7.62 12.06
N SER A 393 17.50 8.07 12.75
CA SER A 393 17.56 9.17 13.71
C SER A 393 18.45 8.89 14.93
N GLU A 394 18.55 7.64 15.38
CA GLU A 394 19.45 7.23 16.46
C GLU A 394 20.91 7.21 15.96
N ILE A 395 21.14 6.65 14.76
CA ILE A 395 22.45 6.70 14.09
C ILE A 395 22.91 8.14 13.92
N TYR A 396 22.02 9.02 13.45
CA TYR A 396 22.28 10.45 13.31
C TYR A 396 22.70 11.08 14.63
N ALA A 397 21.97 10.83 15.71
CA ALA A 397 22.26 11.40 17.02
C ALA A 397 23.63 10.95 17.55
N GLY A 398 23.95 9.66 17.45
CA GLY A 398 25.27 9.12 17.83
C GLY A 398 26.41 9.66 16.97
N ALA A 399 26.21 9.76 15.65
CA ALA A 399 27.18 10.35 14.73
C ALA A 399 27.41 11.85 14.97
N ARG A 400 26.36 12.61 15.30
CA ARG A 400 26.47 14.03 15.71
C ARG A 400 27.19 14.19 17.04
N ALA A 401 27.02 13.26 17.97
CA ALA A 401 27.76 13.26 19.22
C ALA A 401 29.26 13.03 18.96
N ALA A 402 29.60 12.03 18.15
CA ALA A 402 30.94 11.76 17.67
C ALA A 402 31.59 12.97 16.98
N ASP A 403 30.90 13.64 16.07
CA ASP A 403 31.37 14.86 15.40
C ASP A 403 31.75 15.97 16.39
N LYS A 404 30.91 16.20 17.40
CA LYS A 404 31.19 17.20 18.45
C LYS A 404 32.38 16.80 19.32
N MET A 405 32.52 15.51 19.65
CA MET A 405 33.70 15.03 20.38
C MET A 405 34.98 15.20 19.54
N ASN A 406 34.93 14.91 18.24
CA ASN A 406 36.03 15.18 17.31
C ASN A 406 36.44 16.65 17.32
N ALA A 407 35.48 17.58 17.31
CA ALA A 407 35.76 19.01 17.40
C ALA A 407 36.49 19.39 18.71
N ILE A 408 36.10 18.78 19.83
CA ILE A 408 36.78 18.98 21.13
C ILE A 408 38.20 18.39 21.10
N ILE A 409 38.42 17.24 20.46
CA ILE A 409 39.76 16.67 20.25
C ILE A 409 40.65 17.63 19.46
N VAL A 410 40.16 18.14 18.32
CA VAL A 410 40.89 19.09 17.48
C VAL A 410 41.20 20.39 18.24
N ALA A 411 40.25 20.89 19.03
CA ALA A 411 40.48 22.03 19.91
C ALA A 411 41.58 21.74 20.95
N GLY A 412 41.58 20.55 21.54
CA GLY A 412 42.62 20.10 22.47
C GLY A 412 43.99 20.02 21.82
N ILE A 413 44.09 19.40 20.64
CA ILE A 413 45.34 19.30 19.87
C ILE A 413 45.94 20.68 19.63
N ARG A 414 45.12 21.63 19.17
CA ARG A 414 45.55 23.02 18.94
C ARG A 414 45.93 23.73 20.24
N ALA A 415 45.12 23.60 21.30
CA ALA A 415 45.37 24.27 22.56
C ALA A 415 46.64 23.80 23.27
N THR A 416 47.05 22.55 23.04
CA THR A 416 48.24 21.96 23.67
C THR A 416 49.46 21.89 22.73
N SER A 417 49.37 22.41 21.50
CA SER A 417 50.44 22.30 20.49
C SER A 417 50.84 20.85 20.19
N ALA A 418 49.93 19.88 20.37
CA ALA A 418 50.22 18.45 20.26
C ALA A 418 50.59 17.99 18.84
N ALA A 419 50.34 18.81 17.83
CA ALA A 419 50.65 18.52 16.43
C ALA A 419 51.94 19.20 15.94
N ASP A 420 52.57 20.08 16.75
CA ASP A 420 53.69 20.92 16.31
C ASP A 420 54.93 20.09 15.91
N GLY A 421 55.05 18.87 16.43
CA GLY A 421 56.10 17.90 16.06
C GLY A 421 55.83 17.09 14.79
N GLY A 422 54.67 17.26 14.14
CA GLY A 422 54.24 16.47 12.98
C GLY A 422 53.81 15.02 13.32
N VAL A 423 53.76 14.69 14.61
CA VAL A 423 53.30 13.42 15.18
C VAL A 423 52.72 13.72 16.55
N ILE A 424 51.63 13.05 16.93
CA ILE A 424 51.04 13.15 18.27
C ILE A 424 51.64 12.07 19.16
N GLU A 425 52.44 12.46 20.14
CA GLU A 425 53.11 11.59 21.10
C GLU A 425 52.19 11.19 22.27
N VAL A 426 52.58 10.13 22.99
CA VAL A 426 51.84 9.64 24.17
C VAL A 426 51.72 10.69 25.27
N SER A 427 52.73 11.54 25.46
CA SER A 427 52.68 12.68 26.38
C SER A 427 51.65 13.71 25.95
N GLU A 428 51.58 14.00 24.66
CA GLU A 428 50.67 15.00 24.10
C GLU A 428 49.21 14.53 24.16
N VAL A 429 48.94 13.22 23.99
CA VAL A 429 47.60 12.66 24.26
C VAL A 429 47.19 12.86 25.73
N LYS A 430 48.13 12.78 26.69
CA LYS A 430 47.81 13.09 28.10
C LYS A 430 47.55 14.57 28.33
N ASP A 431 48.19 15.44 27.56
CA ASP A 431 47.97 16.88 27.63
C ASP A 431 46.62 17.25 27.01
N ILE A 432 46.24 16.63 25.89
CA ILE A 432 44.90 16.72 25.30
C ILE A 432 43.84 16.22 26.29
N ASN A 433 44.02 15.04 26.90
CA ASN A 433 43.13 14.54 27.96
C ASN A 433 42.96 15.56 29.09
N ARG A 434 44.07 16.13 29.59
CA ARG A 434 44.02 17.14 30.66
C ARG A 434 43.27 18.39 30.22
N TYR A 435 43.45 18.83 28.98
CA TYR A 435 42.70 19.94 28.40
C TYR A 435 41.19 19.65 28.35
N ILE A 436 40.78 18.49 27.82
CA ILE A 436 39.37 18.09 27.73
C ILE A 436 38.76 18.04 29.12
N ARG A 437 39.42 17.39 30.07
CA ARG A 437 38.93 17.27 31.45
C ARG A 437 38.82 18.61 32.18
N ALA A 438 39.72 19.55 31.89
CA ALA A 438 39.71 20.86 32.54
C ALA A 438 38.66 21.81 31.95
N ASN A 439 38.32 21.68 30.66
CA ASN A 439 37.55 22.69 29.93
C ASN A 439 36.21 22.18 29.38
N HIS A 440 36.08 20.87 29.12
CA HIS A 440 34.96 20.27 28.39
C HIS A 440 34.40 19.02 29.08
N LEU A 441 34.74 18.69 30.33
CA LEU A 441 34.34 17.42 30.93
C LEU A 441 32.82 17.19 30.93
N GLU A 442 32.04 18.20 31.32
CA GLU A 442 30.56 18.11 31.35
C GLU A 442 29.95 17.90 29.95
N GLU A 443 30.42 18.68 28.98
CA GLU A 443 30.01 18.54 27.58
C GLU A 443 30.44 17.18 27.02
N TRP A 444 31.67 16.76 27.26
CA TRP A 444 32.23 15.49 26.81
C TRP A 444 31.45 14.30 27.38
N SER A 445 31.14 14.29 28.67
CA SER A 445 30.33 13.23 29.29
C SER A 445 28.92 13.17 28.70
N THR A 446 28.30 14.32 28.42
CA THR A 446 26.98 14.36 27.76
C THR A 446 27.04 13.83 26.32
N LEU A 447 28.12 14.12 25.59
CA LEU A 447 28.31 13.64 24.22
C LEU A 447 28.68 12.18 24.17
N HIS A 448 29.52 11.70 25.09
CA HIS A 448 29.82 10.28 25.21
C HIS A 448 28.54 9.49 25.51
N GLY A 449 27.73 10.04 26.41
CA GLY A 449 26.42 9.52 26.75
C GLY A 449 26.46 8.56 27.93
N ASP A 450 25.29 7.97 28.16
CA ASP A 450 25.01 7.02 29.22
C ASP A 450 24.37 5.79 28.59
N ASP A 451 24.68 4.60 29.10
CA ASP A 451 24.05 3.31 28.75
C ASP A 451 23.38 2.65 29.99
N GLU A 452 23.27 3.37 31.10
CA GLU A 452 22.58 2.91 32.31
C GLU A 452 21.05 2.95 32.18
N GLU A 453 20.37 2.14 33.00
CA GLU A 453 18.91 2.08 33.15
C GLU A 453 18.10 1.83 31.85
N GLY A 454 18.76 1.42 30.77
CA GLY A 454 18.12 1.12 29.48
C GLY A 454 17.77 2.37 28.66
N VAL A 455 18.39 3.52 28.94
CA VAL A 455 18.25 4.74 28.15
C VAL A 455 19.61 5.13 27.60
N GLU A 456 19.84 4.83 26.33
CA GLU A 456 21.07 5.22 25.65
C GLU A 456 21.01 6.68 25.20
N THR A 457 22.11 7.41 25.38
CA THR A 457 22.25 8.80 24.91
C THR A 457 23.62 9.02 24.27
N GLY A 458 23.81 10.17 23.62
CA GLY A 458 25.13 10.54 23.07
C GLY A 458 25.67 9.52 22.07
N PHE A 459 26.96 9.20 22.17
CA PHE A 459 27.63 8.20 21.34
C PHE A 459 27.18 6.77 21.69
N HIS A 460 26.69 6.51 22.91
CA HIS A 460 26.17 5.19 23.29
C HIS A 460 24.96 4.74 22.47
N LEU A 461 24.22 5.66 21.83
CA LEU A 461 23.13 5.32 20.87
C LEU A 461 23.57 4.45 19.66
N VAL A 462 24.88 4.36 19.41
CA VAL A 462 25.43 3.55 18.32
C VAL A 462 26.46 2.52 18.82
N GLN A 463 26.77 2.54 20.11
CA GLN A 463 27.80 1.69 20.69
C GLN A 463 27.17 0.37 21.14
N LYS A 464 27.66 -0.73 20.57
CA LYS A 464 27.17 -2.11 20.74
C LYS A 464 25.84 -2.41 20.04
N ASP A 465 25.32 -1.50 19.22
CA ASP A 465 24.08 -1.68 18.44
C ASP A 465 24.24 -2.38 17.09
N GLY A 466 25.22 -3.27 17.00
CA GLY A 466 25.45 -4.09 15.81
C GLY A 466 26.33 -3.46 14.74
N GLY A 467 26.99 -2.33 15.03
CA GLY A 467 27.98 -1.73 14.13
C GLY A 467 29.03 -2.74 13.65
N GLU A 468 29.24 -2.84 12.33
CA GLU A 468 30.07 -3.90 11.72
C GLU A 468 31.26 -3.40 10.89
N THR A 469 31.29 -2.10 10.58
CA THR A 469 32.34 -1.47 9.78
C THR A 469 33.70 -1.57 10.48
N LYS A 470 34.76 -1.70 9.69
CA LYS A 470 36.13 -1.82 10.20
C LYS A 470 36.97 -0.60 9.91
N LEU A 471 37.80 -0.25 10.90
CA LEU A 471 38.87 0.72 10.80
C LEU A 471 40.11 0.15 11.48
N PHE A 472 41.25 0.18 10.80
CA PHE A 472 42.51 -0.45 11.26
C PHE A 472 42.37 -1.94 11.62
N ASP A 473 41.58 -2.69 10.83
CA ASP A 473 41.20 -4.09 11.06
C ASP A 473 40.40 -4.38 12.34
N LEU A 474 39.96 -3.33 13.03
CA LEU A 474 39.15 -3.37 14.25
C LEU A 474 37.75 -2.85 13.97
N ASN A 475 36.79 -3.14 14.84
CA ASN A 475 35.47 -2.52 14.75
C ASN A 475 35.60 -0.99 14.85
N ALA A 476 35.12 -0.26 13.86
CA ALA A 476 35.30 1.19 13.80
C ALA A 476 34.63 1.89 14.97
N ILE A 477 33.42 1.46 15.33
CA ILE A 477 32.58 2.09 16.35
C ILE A 477 32.96 1.58 17.74
N ASN A 478 32.79 0.28 17.98
CA ASN A 478 32.95 -0.37 19.27
C ASN A 478 34.40 -0.54 19.73
N ARG A 479 35.38 -0.13 18.92
CA ARG A 479 36.80 -0.25 19.29
C ARG A 479 37.60 1.01 19.04
N VAL A 480 37.57 1.54 17.83
CA VAL A 480 38.39 2.72 17.50
C VAL A 480 37.73 3.99 18.03
N ALA A 481 36.50 4.30 17.60
CA ALA A 481 35.75 5.47 18.05
C ALA A 481 35.55 5.44 19.57
N ASP A 482 35.05 4.32 20.10
CA ASP A 482 34.92 4.08 21.54
C ASP A 482 36.22 4.40 22.31
N GLY A 483 37.34 3.81 21.89
CA GLY A 483 38.63 4.03 22.54
C GLY A 483 39.15 5.47 22.44
N LEU A 484 38.84 6.19 21.36
CA LEU A 484 39.14 7.62 21.21
C LEU A 484 38.27 8.47 22.13
N TYR A 485 36.97 8.16 22.20
CA TYR A 485 35.99 8.94 22.96
C TYR A 485 36.08 8.72 24.47
N HIS A 486 36.83 7.70 24.89
CA HIS A 486 37.27 7.57 26.28
C HIS A 486 38.41 8.52 26.67
N MET A 487 38.99 9.26 25.72
CA MET A 487 40.08 10.20 25.99
C MET A 487 39.69 11.36 26.91
N GLY A 488 38.40 11.62 27.15
CA GLY A 488 37.96 12.62 28.13
C GLY A 488 37.94 12.14 29.58
N PHE A 489 38.21 10.86 29.86
CA PHE A 489 38.09 10.28 31.20
C PHE A 489 39.45 10.06 31.90
N GLU A 490 39.41 9.51 33.11
CA GLU A 490 40.59 9.28 33.93
C GLU A 490 41.59 8.31 33.28
N ILE A 491 42.88 8.57 33.49
CA ILE A 491 43.94 7.64 33.09
C ILE A 491 44.44 6.92 34.32
N ASN A 492 44.33 5.60 34.34
CA ASN A 492 44.81 4.80 35.47
C ASN A 492 46.34 4.67 35.50
N ALA A 493 46.86 4.07 36.57
CA ALA A 493 48.30 3.87 36.75
C ALA A 493 48.98 3.03 35.65
N LYS A 494 48.22 2.25 34.87
CA LYS A 494 48.72 1.45 33.73
C LYS A 494 48.71 2.23 32.42
N GLY A 495 48.34 3.51 32.41
CA GLY A 495 48.27 4.33 31.20
C GLY A 495 47.11 3.96 30.28
N ARG A 496 45.98 3.56 30.87
CA ARG A 496 44.72 3.27 30.16
C ARG A 496 43.65 4.27 30.58
N PHE A 497 42.85 4.71 29.62
CA PHE A 497 41.63 5.47 29.91
C PHE A 497 40.66 4.58 30.68
N LEU A 498 39.91 5.18 31.59
CA LEU A 498 38.81 4.55 32.30
C LEU A 498 37.49 4.89 31.61
N ASN A 499 36.50 4.01 31.69
CA ASN A 499 35.10 4.35 31.38
C ASN A 499 34.44 5.04 32.59
N GLU A 500 33.16 5.33 32.46
CA GLU A 500 32.31 5.94 33.49
C GLU A 500 32.30 5.14 34.81
N ASP A 501 32.38 3.81 34.71
CA ASP A 501 32.41 2.89 35.85
C ASP A 501 33.79 2.74 36.52
N GLY A 502 34.84 3.34 35.94
CA GLY A 502 36.21 3.19 36.40
C GLY A 502 36.92 1.93 35.88
N ASP A 503 36.31 1.20 34.95
CA ASP A 503 36.90 0.06 34.25
C ASP A 503 37.86 0.50 33.14
N SER A 504 38.87 -0.31 32.86
CA SER A 504 39.94 0.07 31.94
C SER A 504 39.55 -0.09 30.46
N ASN A 505 39.35 1.02 29.75
CA ASN A 505 39.30 1.05 28.30
C ASN A 505 40.71 1.24 27.69
N GLU A 506 40.85 1.88 26.53
CA GLU A 506 42.06 1.79 25.70
C GLU A 506 43.32 2.43 26.29
N SER A 507 44.49 1.95 25.84
CA SER A 507 45.75 2.55 26.26
C SER A 507 46.00 3.88 25.55
N VAL A 508 46.61 4.83 26.25
CA VAL A 508 47.02 6.13 25.69
C VAL A 508 47.92 5.93 24.46
N THR A 509 48.77 4.91 24.47
CA THR A 509 49.62 4.53 23.33
C THR A 509 48.80 4.15 22.11
N LYS A 510 47.70 3.40 22.28
CA LYS A 510 46.87 2.98 21.16
C LYS A 510 46.08 4.15 20.57
N VAL A 511 45.54 5.01 21.44
CA VAL A 511 44.87 6.25 21.03
C VAL A 511 45.83 7.17 20.26
N ALA A 512 47.08 7.35 20.74
CA ALA A 512 48.09 8.11 20.00
C ALA A 512 48.33 7.53 18.59
N GLN A 513 48.45 6.20 18.46
CA GLN A 513 48.61 5.55 17.16
C GLN A 513 47.43 5.84 16.23
N TRP A 514 46.20 5.72 16.72
CA TRP A 514 45.01 5.95 15.91
C TRP A 514 44.83 7.41 15.51
N LEU A 515 45.11 8.36 16.42
CA LEU A 515 45.09 9.78 16.08
C LEU A 515 46.09 10.11 14.96
N ASN A 516 47.30 9.57 15.03
CA ASN A 516 48.29 9.77 13.95
C ASN A 516 47.88 9.13 12.62
N LEU A 517 47.11 8.03 12.65
CA LEU A 517 46.62 7.40 11.43
C LEU A 517 45.43 8.14 10.83
N LEU A 518 44.49 8.58 11.67
CA LEU A 518 43.32 9.35 11.24
C LEU A 518 43.73 10.73 10.74
N LEU A 519 44.62 11.41 11.46
CA LEU A 519 45.05 12.79 11.18
C LEU A 519 46.33 12.86 10.34
N ALA A 520 46.70 11.79 9.63
CA ALA A 520 47.99 11.70 8.93
C ALA A 520 48.20 12.86 7.94
N ASP A 521 47.15 13.17 7.16
CA ASP A 521 47.18 14.27 6.20
C ASP A 521 47.18 15.63 6.90
N ASP A 522 46.37 15.80 7.94
CA ASP A 522 46.27 17.04 8.73
C ASP A 522 47.56 17.40 9.48
N LEU A 523 48.32 16.37 9.89
CA LEU A 523 49.65 16.52 10.49
C LEU A 523 50.70 16.88 9.42
N ALA A 524 50.57 16.32 8.21
CA ALA A 524 51.51 16.56 7.13
C ALA A 524 51.36 17.95 6.49
N ASP A 525 50.13 18.46 6.38
CA ASP A 525 49.85 19.77 5.78
C ASP A 525 49.85 20.93 6.79
N GLY A 526 49.84 20.62 8.09
CA GLY A 526 49.89 21.59 9.18
C GLY A 526 48.53 22.22 9.53
N ALA A 527 47.40 21.64 9.09
CA ALA A 527 46.06 22.14 9.39
C ALA A 527 45.71 22.14 10.90
N LEU A 528 46.47 21.39 11.70
CA LEU A 528 46.33 21.29 13.15
C LEU A 528 47.23 22.24 13.95
N LEU A 529 48.13 22.97 13.29
CA LEU A 529 49.02 23.92 13.96
C LEU A 529 48.23 25.11 14.56
N VAL A 530 48.75 25.68 15.64
CA VAL A 530 48.20 26.92 16.22
C VAL A 530 48.25 28.02 15.16
N GLN A 531 47.09 28.52 14.72
CA GLN A 531 47.04 29.69 13.85
C GLN A 531 47.54 30.91 14.63
N THR A 532 48.82 31.23 14.44
CA THR A 532 49.37 32.51 14.89
C THR A 532 48.71 33.61 14.06
N VAL A 533 47.95 34.49 14.72
CA VAL A 533 47.44 35.72 14.10
C VAL A 533 48.66 36.48 13.58
N GLY A 534 48.82 36.52 12.26
CA GLY A 534 49.94 37.16 11.61
C GLY A 534 50.02 38.64 12.01
N VAL A 535 51.09 39.01 12.71
CA VAL A 535 51.56 40.40 12.73
C VAL A 535 51.95 40.73 11.28
N PRO A 536 51.45 41.83 10.68
CA PRO A 536 51.84 42.20 9.33
C PRO A 536 53.35 42.42 9.28
N ALA A 537 54.02 41.77 8.34
CA ALA A 537 55.45 41.95 8.11
C ALA A 537 55.74 43.43 7.81
N ALA A 538 56.63 44.02 8.60
CA ALA A 538 57.11 45.38 8.40
C ALA A 538 57.75 45.49 7.01
N THR A 539 57.26 46.44 6.23
CA THR A 539 57.85 46.88 4.96
C THR A 539 59.29 47.34 5.19
N GLN A 540 60.23 46.65 4.58
CA GLN A 540 61.63 47.05 4.52
C GLN A 540 61.75 48.14 3.43
N GLU A 541 61.79 49.41 3.83
CA GLU A 541 62.19 50.52 2.96
C GLU A 541 63.65 50.34 2.54
N PHE A 542 63.87 50.16 1.23
CA PHE A 542 65.18 50.42 0.63
C PHE A 542 65.33 51.92 0.41
N ILE A 543 66.22 52.54 1.17
CA ILE A 543 66.75 53.89 0.91
C ILE A 543 67.89 53.79 -0.11
N ALA A 544 67.72 54.52 -1.21
CA ALA A 544 68.69 55.05 -2.19
C ALA A 544 69.64 54.08 -2.93
#